data_AF-A0A8B7K2Q2-F1
#
_entry.id   AF-A0A8B7K2Q2-F1
#
_cell.length_a   1.000
_cell.length_b   1.000
_cell.length_c   1.000
_cell.angle_alpha   90.00
_cell.angle_beta   90.00
_cell.angle_gamma   90.00
#
_symmetry.space_group_name_H-M   'P 1'
#
loop_
_entity.id
_entity.type
_entity.pdbx_description
1 polymer ?
#
loop_
_entity_poly.entity_id
_entity_poly.type
_entity_poly.pdbx_seq_one_letter_code
_entity_poly.pdbx_strand_id
1 'polypeptide(L)'
;MERFNADKRIFCFILSTRSGGVGVNLAGADTVVFYDSDWNPTMDAQAQDRCHRIGQTRDVHIYRLISERTVEENILKKANQKRMLGDMAIEGGNFTTAYFKQVTDEGRDEGGKGAQASGWEVT
;
A
#
# COMPACT_ATOMS: atom_id res chain seq x y z
N MET A 1 -0.05 8.31 24.11
CA MET A 1 -0.76 7.28 23.32
C MET A 1 -1.65 6.41 24.19
N GLU A 2 -1.14 5.77 25.25
CA GLU A 2 -1.97 4.96 26.16
C GLU A 2 -3.16 5.70 26.76
N ARG A 3 -2.97 6.96 27.19
CA ARG A 3 -4.07 7.78 27.71
C ARG A 3 -5.21 7.97 26.71
N PHE A 4 -4.89 8.18 25.42
CA PHE A 4 -5.91 8.33 24.37
C PHE A 4 -6.64 7.01 24.11
N ASN A 5 -5.91 5.89 24.06
CA ASN A 5 -6.51 4.59 23.79
C ASN A 5 -7.33 4.04 24.98
N ALA A 6 -7.05 4.48 26.22
CA ALA A 6 -7.70 3.97 27.43
C ALA A 6 -8.79 4.90 28.00
N ASP A 7 -8.63 6.22 27.92
CA ASP A 7 -9.53 7.17 28.56
C ASP A 7 -10.66 7.60 27.62
N LYS A 8 -11.87 7.09 27.87
CA LYS A 8 -13.08 7.43 27.10
C LYS A 8 -13.47 8.91 27.17
N ARG A 9 -12.91 9.69 28.10
CA ARG A 9 -13.15 11.15 28.18
C ARG A 9 -12.38 11.94 27.13
N ILE A 10 -11.33 11.34 26.54
CA ILE A 10 -10.54 11.98 25.48
C ILE A 10 -11.17 11.60 24.14
N PHE A 11 -12.04 12.47 23.63
CA PHE A 11 -12.78 12.21 22.39
C PHE A 11 -11.95 12.46 21.13
N CYS A 12 -11.04 13.44 21.14
CA CYS A 12 -10.31 13.86 19.95
C CYS A 12 -8.80 13.88 20.21
N PHE A 13 -8.04 13.49 19.18
CA PHE A 13 -6.58 13.55 19.16
C PHE A 13 -6.16 14.29 17.88
N ILE A 14 -5.42 15.38 18.05
CA ILE A 14 -4.97 16.22 16.93
C ILE A 14 -3.56 15.79 16.54
N LEU A 15 -3.36 15.56 15.24
CA LEU A 15 -2.07 15.22 14.64
C LEU A 15 -1.92 15.92 13.29
N SER A 16 -0.66 16.10 12.86
CA SER A 16 -0.39 16.38 11.44
C SER A 16 -0.24 15.08 10.67
N THR A 17 -0.63 15.05 9.40
CA THR A 17 -0.50 13.89 8.50
C THR A 17 0.93 13.34 8.48
N ARG A 18 1.93 14.22 8.45
CA ARG A 18 3.34 13.82 8.48
C ARG A 18 3.75 13.19 9.81
N SER A 19 3.28 13.74 10.94
CA SER A 19 3.54 13.14 12.26
C SER A 19 2.79 11.81 12.46
N GLY A 20 1.62 11.65 11.83
CA GLY A 20 0.86 10.40 11.80
C GLY A 20 1.60 9.25 11.11
N GLY A 21 2.48 9.56 10.15
CA GLY A 21 3.35 8.59 9.48
C GLY A 21 4.44 7.97 10.37
N VAL A 22 4.73 8.55 11.53
CA VAL A 22 5.92 8.21 12.36
C VAL A 22 5.76 6.92 13.20
N GLY A 23 4.63 6.20 13.10
CA GLY A 23 4.49 4.91 13.79
C GLY A 23 3.59 4.91 15.02
N VAL A 24 2.70 5.90 15.16
CA VAL A 24 1.80 6.00 16.31
C VAL A 24 0.71 4.92 16.29
N ASN A 25 0.28 4.44 17.46
CA ASN A 25 -0.82 3.47 17.59
C ASN A 25 -2.09 4.18 18.08
N LEU A 26 -3.08 4.32 17.19
CA LEU A 26 -4.34 5.00 17.43
C LEU A 26 -5.53 4.03 17.30
N ALA A 27 -5.36 2.75 17.65
CA ALA A 27 -6.44 1.75 17.63
C ALA A 27 -7.66 2.12 18.52
N GLY A 28 -7.53 3.11 19.43
CA GLY A 28 -8.65 3.67 20.18
C GLY A 28 -9.54 4.62 19.38
N ALA A 29 -9.15 5.05 18.16
CA ALA A 29 -9.92 5.95 17.31
C ALA A 29 -10.67 5.19 16.21
N ASP A 30 -11.95 5.48 16.05
CA ASP A 30 -12.85 4.95 15.02
C ASP A 30 -13.24 5.98 13.95
N THR A 31 -12.86 7.25 14.12
CA THR A 31 -13.14 8.30 13.13
C THR A 31 -11.87 9.07 12.79
N VAL A 32 -11.59 9.21 11.50
CA VAL A 32 -10.49 10.03 10.97
C VAL A 32 -11.08 11.15 10.12
N VAL A 33 -10.70 12.39 10.40
CA VAL A 33 -11.11 13.56 9.63
C VAL A 33 -9.87 14.26 9.08
N PHE A 34 -9.73 14.28 7.76
CA PHE A 34 -8.72 15.08 7.07
C PHE A 34 -9.25 16.49 6.82
N TYR A 35 -8.54 17.50 7.33
CA TYR A 35 -8.85 18.91 7.08
C TYR A 35 -8.32 19.36 5.72
N ASP A 36 -7.12 18.92 5.37
CA ASP A 36 -6.44 19.19 4.11
C ASP A 36 -6.00 17.89 3.44
N SER A 37 -5.67 17.98 2.15
CA SER A 37 -5.24 16.83 1.36
C SER A 37 -3.77 16.94 1.01
N ASP A 38 -2.98 15.90 1.33
CA ASP A 38 -1.58 15.84 0.91
C ASP A 38 -1.50 15.59 -0.61
N TRP A 39 -0.46 16.14 -1.23
CA TRP A 39 -0.13 15.90 -2.64
C TRP A 39 0.35 14.47 -2.91
N ASN A 40 0.73 13.75 -1.85
CA ASN A 40 1.13 12.36 -1.86
C ASN A 40 0.07 11.47 -1.17
N PRO A 41 -0.70 10.66 -1.93
CA PRO A 41 -1.77 9.84 -1.37
C PRO A 41 -1.28 8.78 -0.37
N THR A 42 0.01 8.41 -0.40
CA THR A 42 0.55 7.39 0.51
C THR A 42 0.71 7.91 1.93
N MET A 43 0.88 9.22 2.12
CA MET A 43 0.94 9.83 3.45
C MET A 43 -0.41 9.71 4.16
N ASP A 44 -1.49 10.00 3.45
CA ASP A 44 -2.85 9.92 3.98
C ASP A 44 -3.25 8.47 4.26
N ALA A 45 -2.87 7.53 3.39
CA ALA A 45 -3.09 6.11 3.61
C ALA A 45 -2.38 5.62 4.89
N GLN A 46 -1.10 5.97 5.06
CA GLN A 46 -0.36 5.59 6.27
C GLN A 46 -0.91 6.22 7.55
N ALA A 47 -1.54 7.40 7.46
CA ALA A 47 -2.21 8.01 8.59
C ALA A 47 -3.51 7.27 8.95
N GLN A 48 -4.27 6.82 7.95
CA GLN A 48 -5.48 5.99 8.15
C GLN A 48 -5.14 4.64 8.80
N ASP A 49 -4.03 4.01 8.38
CA ASP A 49 -3.52 2.74 8.92
C ASP A 49 -3.17 2.79 10.42
N ARG A 50 -3.09 3.98 11.02
CA ARG A 50 -2.91 4.14 12.46
C ARG A 50 -4.18 3.81 13.25
N CYS A 51 -5.34 4.02 12.65
CA CYS A 51 -6.65 3.68 13.19
C CYS A 51 -7.13 2.31 12.68
N HIS A 52 -6.84 1.96 11.41
CA HIS A 52 -7.02 0.62 10.85
C HIS A 52 -5.92 -0.34 11.32
N ARG A 53 -5.78 -0.48 12.64
CA ARG A 53 -4.70 -1.24 13.27
C ARG A 53 -5.27 -2.49 13.93
N ILE A 54 -4.43 -3.54 14.02
CA ILE A 54 -4.72 -4.72 14.84
C ILE A 54 -5.07 -4.28 16.27
N GLY A 55 -6.24 -4.72 16.76
CA GLY A 55 -6.79 -4.32 18.06
C GLY A 55 -7.98 -3.36 17.95
N GLN A 56 -8.24 -2.77 16.78
CA GLN A 56 -9.50 -2.08 16.51
C GLN A 56 -10.63 -3.09 16.27
N THR A 57 -11.79 -2.88 16.90
CA THR A 57 -12.98 -3.74 16.79
C THR A 57 -14.20 -3.01 16.24
N ARG A 58 -14.14 -1.67 16.17
CA ARG A 58 -15.19 -0.82 15.60
C ARG A 58 -14.88 -0.51 14.14
N ASP A 59 -15.93 -0.26 13.38
CA ASP A 59 -15.80 0.27 12.02
C ASP A 59 -15.12 1.63 12.06
N VAL A 60 -14.11 1.81 11.20
CA VAL A 60 -13.38 3.06 11.12
C VAL A 60 -13.90 3.88 9.93
N HIS A 61 -14.40 5.07 10.22
CA HIS A 61 -14.92 5.99 9.22
C HIS A 61 -13.89 7.07 8.88
N ILE A 62 -13.65 7.25 7.58
CA ILE A 62 -12.68 8.22 7.07
C ILE A 62 -13.46 9.32 6.34
N TYR A 63 -13.36 10.54 6.85
CA TYR A 63 -13.93 11.73 6.23
C TYR A 63 -12.81 12.64 5.74
N ARG A 64 -13.05 13.29 4.60
CA ARG A 64 -12.15 14.30 4.04
C ARG A 64 -12.96 15.53 3.71
N LEU A 65 -12.56 16.65 4.29
CA LEU A 65 -13.16 17.94 4.02
C LEU A 65 -12.53 18.51 2.74
N ILE A 66 -13.37 18.96 1.81
CA ILE A 66 -12.93 19.52 0.52
C ILE A 66 -13.81 20.71 0.21
N SER A 67 -13.18 21.85 -0.05
CA SER A 67 -13.86 23.08 -0.40
C SER A 67 -14.11 23.16 -1.90
N GLU A 68 -15.37 23.32 -2.30
CA GLU A 68 -15.74 23.48 -3.70
C GLU A 68 -15.16 24.75 -4.32
N ARG A 69 -14.86 24.70 -5.62
CA ARG A 69 -14.32 25.82 -6.42
C ARG A 69 -12.98 26.35 -5.89
N THR A 70 -12.22 25.50 -5.21
CA THR A 70 -10.87 25.82 -4.73
C THR A 70 -9.81 24.94 -5.38
N VAL A 71 -8.54 25.23 -5.08
CA VAL A 71 -7.40 24.42 -5.52
C VAL A 71 -7.45 23.00 -4.92
N GLU A 72 -8.16 22.78 -3.82
CA GLU A 72 -8.25 21.48 -3.13
C GLU A 72 -8.84 20.38 -4.03
N GLU A 73 -9.81 20.69 -4.88
CA GLU A 73 -10.36 19.73 -5.84
C GLU A 73 -9.29 19.21 -6.81
N ASN A 74 -8.41 20.11 -7.27
CA ASN A 74 -7.35 19.76 -8.21
C ASN A 74 -6.26 18.93 -7.52
N ILE A 75 -5.97 19.24 -6.26
CA ILE A 75 -5.03 18.44 -5.45
C ILE A 75 -5.60 17.03 -5.28
N LEU A 76 -6.87 16.89 -4.90
CA LEU A 76 -7.53 15.60 -4.76
C LEU A 76 -7.49 14.78 -6.06
N LYS A 77 -7.88 15.41 -7.18
CA LYS A 77 -7.87 14.74 -8.50
C LYS A 77 -6.47 14.21 -8.84
N LYS A 78 -5.43 15.02 -8.65
CA LYS A 78 -4.04 14.62 -8.91
C LYS A 78 -3.55 13.54 -7.94
N ALA A 79 -3.89 13.63 -6.66
CA ALA A 79 -3.52 12.62 -5.68
C ALA A 79 -4.18 11.26 -6.01
N ASN A 80 -5.45 11.25 -6.40
CA ASN A 80 -6.16 10.04 -6.82
C ASN A 80 -5.55 9.44 -8.11
N GLN A 81 -5.18 10.27 -9.08
CA GLN A 81 -4.46 9.80 -10.27
C GLN A 81 -3.14 9.11 -9.91
N LYS A 82 -2.35 9.70 -8.99
CA LYS A 82 -1.11 9.07 -8.49
C LYS A 82 -1.39 7.75 -7.79
N ARG A 83 -2.47 7.67 -7.00
CA ARG A 83 -2.87 6.43 -6.32
C ARG A 83 -3.20 5.34 -7.32
N MET A 84 -4.07 5.62 -8.30
CA MET A 84 -4.42 4.67 -9.34
C MET A 84 -3.21 4.20 -10.14
N LEU A 85 -2.25 5.10 -10.41
CA LEU A 85 -1.01 4.74 -11.07
C LEU A 85 -0.17 3.77 -10.23
N GLY A 86 -0.12 3.98 -8.92
CA GLY A 86 0.51 3.06 -7.97
C GLY A 86 -0.17 1.69 -7.95
N ASP A 87 -1.51 1.67 -7.86
CA ASP A 87 -2.29 0.44 -7.83
C ASP A 87 -2.11 -0.37 -9.13
N MET A 88 -2.17 0.28 -10.29
CA MET A 88 -1.91 -0.36 -11.59
C MET A 88 -0.47 -0.88 -11.73
N ALA A 89 0.53 -0.16 -11.19
CA ALA A 89 1.90 -0.63 -11.22
C ALA A 89 2.12 -1.87 -10.35
N ILE A 90 1.36 -2.00 -9.26
CA ILE A 90 1.36 -3.18 -8.39
C ILE A 90 0.64 -4.35 -9.07
N GLU A 91 -0.54 -4.12 -9.67
CA GLU A 91 -1.29 -5.17 -10.39
C GLU A 91 -0.59 -5.64 -11.68
N GLY A 92 0.10 -4.75 -12.39
CA GLY A 92 0.91 -5.09 -13.56
C GLY A 92 2.19 -5.87 -13.23
N GLY A 93 2.56 -5.94 -11.95
CA GLY A 93 3.65 -6.73 -11.42
C GLY A 93 3.14 -8.02 -10.79
N ASN A 94 2.80 -9.02 -11.61
CA ASN A 94 2.54 -10.40 -11.18
C ASN A 94 3.81 -11.06 -10.59
N PHE A 95 4.33 -10.55 -9.48
CA PHE A 95 5.37 -11.19 -8.67
C PHE A 95 4.74 -12.22 -7.72
N THR A 96 3.91 -13.11 -8.25
CA THR A 96 3.58 -14.33 -7.50
C THR A 96 4.75 -15.31 -7.67
N THR A 97 5.16 -15.96 -6.57
CA THR A 97 6.15 -17.05 -6.61
C THR A 97 5.78 -18.16 -7.62
N ALA A 98 4.50 -18.26 -7.98
CA ALA A 98 3.99 -19.13 -9.03
C ALA A 98 4.56 -18.80 -10.42
N TYR A 99 4.76 -17.52 -10.78
CA TYR A 99 5.34 -17.11 -12.06
C TYR A 99 6.82 -17.51 -12.16
N PHE A 100 7.57 -17.33 -11.07
CA PHE A 100 8.97 -17.78 -11.01
C PHE A 100 9.09 -19.30 -11.14
N LYS A 101 8.13 -20.06 -10.61
CA LYS A 101 8.09 -21.52 -10.72
C LYS A 101 7.86 -21.98 -12.17
N GLN A 102 6.96 -21.32 -12.90
CA GLN A 102 6.72 -21.60 -14.32
C GLN A 102 7.95 -21.30 -15.19
N VAL A 103 8.62 -20.17 -14.97
CA VAL A 103 9.83 -19.79 -15.74
C VAL A 103 11.02 -20.74 -15.45
N THR A 104 11.15 -21.26 -14.23
CA THR A 104 12.21 -22.24 -13.92
C THR A 104 11.92 -23.65 -14.42
N ASP A 105 10.65 -24.04 -14.54
CA ASP A 105 10.25 -25.37 -15.00
C ASP A 105 10.24 -25.44 -16.55
N GLU A 106 9.82 -24.38 -17.26
CA GLU A 106 9.86 -24.31 -18.74
C GLU A 106 11.29 -24.31 -19.31
N GLY A 107 12.28 -23.77 -18.57
CA GLY A 107 13.69 -23.80 -18.98
C GLY A 107 14.38 -25.17 -18.86
N ARG A 108 13.70 -26.19 -18.32
CA ARG A 108 14.28 -27.52 -18.08
C ARG A 108 13.91 -28.55 -19.15
N ASP A 109 12.86 -28.31 -19.93
CA ASP A 109 12.32 -29.30 -20.87
C ASP A 109 12.77 -29.11 -22.34
N GLU A 110 13.44 -28.00 -22.69
CA GLU A 110 13.99 -27.79 -24.05
C GLU A 110 15.45 -28.27 -24.23
N GLY A 111 16.11 -28.76 -23.18
CA GLY A 111 17.53 -29.17 -23.23
C GLY A 111 17.82 -30.61 -23.69
N GLY A 112 16.82 -31.35 -24.17
CA GLY A 112 16.95 -32.80 -24.34
C GLY A 112 16.44 -33.33 -25.67
N LYS A 113 17.14 -33.07 -26.78
CA LYS A 113 17.23 -33.99 -27.94
C LYS A 113 18.19 -33.49 -29.03
N GLY A 114 19.22 -34.30 -29.29
CA GLY A 114 19.82 -34.42 -30.63
C GLY A 114 21.24 -33.87 -30.80
N ALA A 115 22.24 -34.65 -30.38
CA ALA A 115 23.53 -34.66 -31.07
C ALA A 115 24.07 -36.09 -31.11
N GLN A 116 24.06 -36.64 -32.32
CA GLN A 116 24.48 -37.97 -32.71
C GLN A 116 26.00 -38.11 -32.51
N ALA A 117 26.42 -39.15 -31.80
CA ALA A 117 27.82 -39.50 -31.65
C ALA A 117 28.36 -40.03 -32.99
N SER A 118 29.29 -39.30 -33.61
CA SER A 118 30.17 -39.80 -34.66
C SER A 118 31.62 -39.61 -34.20
N GLY A 119 32.33 -40.73 -34.04
CA GLY A 119 33.67 -40.78 -33.50
C GLY A 119 34.75 -40.21 -34.42
N TRP A 120 35.87 -39.85 -33.79
CA TRP A 120 37.21 -39.82 -34.37
C TRP A 120 38.20 -40.22 -33.27
N GLU A 121 38.90 -41.33 -33.50
CA GLU A 121 40.14 -41.70 -32.80
C GLU A 121 41.22 -40.65 -33.09
N VAL A 122 42.03 -40.30 -32.09
CA VAL A 122 43.44 -39.93 -32.31
C VAL A 122 44.28 -40.38 -31.10
N THR A 123 45.16 -41.34 -31.39
CA THR A 123 46.47 -41.73 -30.82
C THR A 123 46.72 -41.66 -29.32
#